data_AF-A0AAU7LYL9-F1
#
_entry.id   AF-A0AAU7LYL9-F1
#
_cell.length_a   1.000
_cell.length_b   1.000
_cell.length_c   1.000
_cell.angle_alpha   90.00
_cell.angle_beta   90.00
_cell.angle_gamma   90.00
#
_symmetry.space_group_name_H-M   'P 1'
#
loop_
_entity.id
_entity.type
_entity.pdbx_description
1 polymer ?
#
loop_
_entity_poly.entity_id
_entity_poly.type
_entity_poly.pdbx_seq_one_letter_code
_entity_poly.pdbx_strand_id
1 'polypeptide(L)' 'MVDEAEKAGADMIVMVTHGRSRVGKFVFGSHTKNVIIESRLPVLVLR' A
#
# COMPACT_ATOMS: atom_id res chain seq x y z
N MET A 1 -10.21 1.57 -0.89
CA MET A 1 -8.99 2.07 -1.57
C MET A 1 -8.73 1.25 -2.81
N VAL A 2 -8.58 -0.08 -2.68
CA VAL A 2 -8.41 -1.00 -3.82
C VAL A 2 -9.60 -0.90 -4.78
N ASP A 3 -10.83 -1.05 -4.29
CA ASP A 3 -12.04 -0.97 -5.11
C ASP A 3 -12.17 0.36 -5.89
N GLU A 4 -11.77 1.46 -5.26
CA GLU A 4 -11.81 2.78 -5.90
C GLU A 4 -10.72 2.95 -6.95
N ALA A 5 -9.53 2.36 -6.74
CA ALA A 5 -8.48 2.33 -7.75
C ALA A 5 -8.91 1.49 -8.96
N GLU A 6 -9.60 0.37 -8.74
CA GLU A 6 -10.15 -0.46 -9.82
C GLU A 6 -11.25 0.27 -10.59
N LYS A 7 -12.20 0.91 -9.90
CA LYS A 7 -13.25 1.72 -10.53
C LYS A 7 -12.69 2.90 -11.34
N ALA A 8 -11.59 3.49 -10.86
CA ALA A 8 -10.91 4.57 -11.56
C ALA A 8 -10.11 4.09 -12.78
N GLY A 9 -10.01 2.77 -13.02
CA GLY A 9 -9.18 2.21 -14.08
C GLY A 9 -7.69 2.46 -13.86
N ALA A 10 -7.25 2.51 -12.60
CA ALA A 10 -5.85 2.76 -12.28
C ALA A 10 -4.98 1.54 -12.63
N ASP A 11 -3.76 1.80 -13.13
CA ASP A 11 -2.80 0.75 -13.45
C ASP A 11 -1.89 0.35 -12.27
N MET A 12 -1.83 1.18 -11.21
CA MET A 12 -0.97 0.97 -10.04
C MET A 12 -1.45 1.76 -8.81
N ILE A 13 -1.19 1.21 -7.62
CA ILE A 13 -1.39 1.91 -6.34
C ILE A 13 -0.04 2.32 -5.76
N VAL A 14 0.14 3.60 -5.42
CA VAL A 14 1.34 4.11 -4.74
C VAL A 14 0.99 4.50 -3.31
N MET A 15 1.70 3.92 -2.33
CA MET A 15 1.53 4.25 -0.91
C MET A 15 2.82 4.83 -0.34
N VAL A 16 2.74 6.00 0.28
CA VAL A 16 3.86 6.65 0.97
C VAL A 16 3.67 6.52 2.48
N THR A 17 4.60 5.86 3.16
CA THR A 17 4.54 5.71 4.63
C THR A 17 5.53 6.66 5.30
N HIS A 18 5.07 7.55 6.18
CA HIS A 18 5.97 8.38 6.99
C HIS A 18 6.45 7.59 8.21
N GLY A 19 7.75 7.34 8.30
CA GLY A 19 8.36 6.53 9.35
C GLY A 19 8.31 7.17 10.74
N ARG A 20 7.28 6.88 11.52
CA ARG A 20 7.23 7.18 12.96
C ARG A 20 7.38 5.90 13.80
N SER A 21 8.44 5.12 13.59
CA SER A 21 9.08 4.25 14.59
C SER A 21 10.16 3.35 13.97
N ARG A 22 11.33 3.28 14.59
CA ARG A 22 12.47 2.42 14.24
C ARG A 22 12.25 0.96 14.68
N VAL A 23 11.06 0.39 14.47
CA VAL A 23 10.78 -1.00 14.87
C VAL A 23 10.82 -1.90 13.65
N GLY A 24 11.98 -2.52 13.46
CA GLY A 24 12.13 -3.70 12.61
C GLY A 24 12.10 -3.42 11.10
N LYS A 25 13.16 -3.86 10.42
CA LYS A 25 13.14 -4.05 8.96
C LYS A 25 11.80 -4.71 8.56
N PHE A 26 11.05 -4.08 7.65
CA PHE A 26 9.84 -4.63 6.99
C PHE A 26 8.51 -4.68 7.76
N VAL A 27 8.28 -3.87 8.79
CA VAL A 27 6.90 -3.75 9.32
C VAL A 27 6.10 -2.72 8.51
N PHE A 28 5.34 -3.19 7.51
CA PHE A 28 4.30 -2.38 6.87
C PHE A 28 3.14 -2.16 7.86
N GLY A 29 2.60 -0.94 7.92
CA GLY A 29 1.40 -0.65 8.72
C GLY A 29 0.21 -1.50 8.29
N SER A 30 -0.78 -1.69 9.17
CA SER A 30 -1.96 -2.53 8.92
C SER A 30 -2.68 -2.17 7.61
N HIS A 31 -2.81 -0.87 7.33
CA HIS A 31 -3.39 -0.39 6.06
C HIS A 31 -2.59 -0.83 4.84
N THR A 32 -1.27 -0.66 4.85
CA THR A 32 -0.41 -1.07 3.72
C THR A 32 -0.43 -2.58 3.51
N LYS A 33 -0.47 -3.37 4.59
CA LYS A 33 -0.59 -4.84 4.48
C LYS A 33 -1.90 -5.26 3.83
N ASN A 34 -3.02 -4.69 4.26
CA ASN A 34 -4.33 -5.04 3.70
C ASN A 34 -4.38 -4.69 2.21
N VAL A 35 -3.88 -3.51 1.81
CA VAL A 35 -3.82 -3.12 0.39
C VAL A 35 -2.94 -4.06 -0.43
N ILE A 36 -1.78 -4.49 0.08
CA ILE A 36 -0.92 -5.44 -0.64
C ILE A 36 -1.59 -6.81 -0.81
N ILE A 37 -2.34 -7.28 0.19
CA ILE A 37 -2.99 -8.59 0.15
C ILE A 37 -4.23 -8.57 -0.76
N GLU A 38 -5.00 -7.49 -0.72
CA GLU A 38 -6.30 -7.38 -1.41
C GLU A 38 -6.18 -6.84 -2.84
N SER A 39 -5.11 -6.11 -3.17
CA SER A 39 -4.96 -5.46 -4.48
C SER A 39 -4.65 -6.44 -5.60
N ARG A 40 -5.44 -6.34 -6.68
CA ARG A 40 -5.13 -6.98 -7.98
C ARG A 40 -4.19 -6.13 -8.84
N LEU A 41 -3.99 -4.87 -8.47
CA LEU A 41 -3.08 -3.94 -9.12
C LEU A 41 -1.69 -3.99 -8.46
N PRO A 42 -0.61 -3.74 -9.22
CA PRO A 42 0.72 -3.52 -8.65
C PRO A 42 0.68 -2.46 -7.53
N VAL A 43 1.38 -2.73 -6.43
CA VAL A 43 1.48 -1.79 -5.29
C VAL A 43 2.94 -1.38 -5.08
N LEU A 44 3.24 -0.10 -5.23
CA LEU A 44 4.54 0.50 -4.92
C LEU A 44 4.49 1.17 -3.55
N VAL A 45 5.32 0.70 -2.61
CA VAL A 45 5.42 1.29 -1.27
C VAL A 45 6.72 2.08 -1.13
N LEU A 46 6.58 3.38 -0.86
CA LEU A 46 7.68 4.30 -0.61
C LEU A 46 7.80 4.57 0.89
N ARG A 47 9.05 4.68 1.37
CA ARG A 47 9.40 5.01 2.76
C ARG A 47 9.91 6.44 2.88
#